data_AF-A0A434LAE6-F1
#
_entry.id   AF-A0A434LAE6-F1
#
_cell.length_a   1.000
_cell.length_b   1.000
_cell.length_c   1.000
_cell.angle_alpha   90.00
_cell.angle_beta   90.00
_cell.angle_gamma   90.00
#
_symmetry.space_group_name_H-M   'P 1'
#
loop_
_entity.id
_entity.type
_entity.pdbx_description
1 polymer ?
#
loop_
_entity_poly.entity_id
_entity_poly.type
_entity_poly.pdbx_seq_one_letter_code
_entity_poly.pdbx_strand_id
1 'polypeptide(L)'
;MKIGMCMFLWTTAVSKKHEPLLRDIKATGFDGVEIPIFAGTPDDYTKLGELLDRIGLERTAVSAMGDPALNLISADGLTRKAGIDYMK
;
A
#
# COMPACT_ATOMS: atom_id res chain seq x y z
N MET A 1 -1.96 1.31 -21.45
CA MET A 1 -1.82 0.24 -20.43
C MET A 1 -0.65 0.63 -19.55
N LYS A 2 -0.76 0.53 -18.22
CA LYS A 2 0.33 0.83 -17.28
C LYS A 2 0.84 -0.45 -16.63
N ILE A 3 2.13 -0.53 -16.32
CA ILE A 3 2.79 -1.66 -15.67
C ILE A 3 3.32 -1.22 -14.31
N GLY A 4 2.79 -1.83 -13.24
CA GLY A 4 3.17 -1.56 -11.87
C GLY A 4 4.01 -2.68 -11.26
N MET A 5 4.81 -2.36 -10.24
CA MET A 5 5.56 -3.32 -9.45
C MET A 5 4.99 -3.43 -8.03
N CYS A 6 4.67 -4.64 -7.59
CA CYS A 6 4.18 -4.89 -6.24
C CYS A 6 5.33 -4.85 -5.23
N MET A 7 5.23 -3.97 -4.22
CA MET A 7 6.32 -3.81 -3.25
C MET A 7 6.43 -4.98 -2.26
N PHE A 8 5.46 -5.89 -2.22
CA PHE A 8 5.57 -7.13 -1.43
C PHE A 8 6.76 -8.00 -1.78
N LEU A 9 7.33 -7.84 -2.98
CA LEU A 9 8.57 -8.50 -3.34
C LEU A 9 9.73 -8.11 -2.40
N TRP A 10 9.68 -6.92 -1.78
CA TRP A 10 10.75 -6.45 -0.89
C TRP A 10 10.29 -6.15 0.54
N THR A 11 9.09 -5.59 0.75
CA THR A 11 8.68 -5.12 2.08
C THR A 11 7.17 -4.96 2.21
N THR A 12 6.69 -5.01 3.44
CA THR A 12 5.31 -4.66 3.83
C THR A 12 5.19 -3.23 4.36
N ALA A 13 6.32 -2.53 4.56
CA ALA A 13 6.39 -1.19 5.12
C ALA A 13 7.33 -0.31 4.30
N VAL A 14 6.77 0.31 3.26
CA VAL A 14 7.53 1.21 2.37
C VAL A 14 7.75 2.55 3.09
N SER A 15 8.98 3.06 3.00
CA SER A 15 9.40 4.30 3.64
C SER A 15 10.57 4.90 2.87
N LYS A 16 11.03 6.09 3.28
CA LYS A 16 12.17 6.80 2.67
C LYS A 16 13.44 5.94 2.54
N LYS A 17 13.62 4.94 3.40
CA LYS A 17 14.76 3.99 3.33
C LYS A 17 14.83 3.24 1.99
N HIS A 18 13.70 3.11 1.30
CA HIS A 18 13.57 2.41 0.04
C HIS A 18 13.63 3.34 -1.18
N GLU A 19 13.95 4.62 -1.01
CA GLU A 19 14.10 5.56 -2.13
C GLU A 19 15.06 5.06 -3.23
N PRO A 20 16.23 4.47 -2.93
CA PRO A 20 17.09 3.91 -3.97
C PRO A 20 16.39 2.82 -4.80
N LEU A 21 15.70 1.89 -4.15
CA LEU A 21 14.93 0.83 -4.80
C LEU A 21 13.81 1.40 -5.69
N LEU A 22 13.08 2.40 -5.20
CA LEU A 22 12.02 3.05 -5.99
C LEU A 22 12.59 3.73 -7.25
N ARG A 23 13.79 4.31 -7.16
CA ARG A 23 14.48 4.86 -8.34
C ARG A 23 14.89 3.78 -9.33
N ASP A 24 15.38 2.64 -8.85
CA ASP A 24 15.73 1.50 -9.70
C ASP A 24 14.50 0.92 -10.41
N ILE A 25 13.37 0.81 -9.71
CA ILE A 25 12.08 0.40 -10.30
C ILE A 25 11.68 1.37 -11.42
N LYS A 26 11.78 2.69 -11.18
CA LYS A 26 11.49 3.69 -12.22
C LYS A 26 12.44 3.56 -13.42
N ALA A 27 13.74 3.41 -13.16
CA ALA A 27 14.76 3.28 -14.20
C ALA A 27 14.60 2.00 -15.04
N THR A 28 14.03 0.94 -14.45
CA THR A 28 13.70 -0.31 -15.15
C THR A 28 12.56 -0.12 -16.15
N GLY A 29 11.73 0.92 -16.00
CA GLY A 29 10.65 1.26 -16.92
C GLY A 29 9.24 1.02 -16.39
N PHE A 30 9.07 0.80 -15.08
CA PHE A 30 7.74 0.71 -14.48
C PHE A 30 7.05 2.08 -14.41
N ASP A 31 5.73 2.07 -14.56
CA ASP A 31 4.90 3.27 -14.48
C ASP A 31 4.59 3.63 -13.02
N GLY A 32 4.53 2.64 -12.13
CA GLY A 32 4.20 2.84 -10.73
C GLY A 32 4.50 1.65 -9.82
N VAL A 33 4.15 1.80 -8.56
CA VAL A 33 4.31 0.78 -7.52
C VAL A 33 3.02 0.56 -6.74
N GLU A 34 2.78 -0.67 -6.31
CA GLU A 34 1.69 -0.99 -5.39
C GLU A 34 2.20 -0.96 -3.94
N ILE A 35 1.67 -0.05 -3.14
CA ILE A 35 2.09 0.22 -1.77
C ILE A 35 1.23 -0.61 -0.78
N PRO A 36 1.85 -1.46 0.06
CA PRO A 36 1.14 -2.17 1.11
C PRO A 36 0.77 -1.23 2.27
N ILE A 37 -0.49 -1.28 2.68
CA ILE A 37 -1.07 -0.49 3.76
C ILE A 37 -1.54 -1.44 4.87
N PHE A 38 -0.71 -1.62 5.88
CA PHE A 38 -0.97 -2.48 7.06
C PHE A 38 -0.76 -1.79 8.39
N ALA A 39 0.16 -0.82 8.41
CA ALA A 39 0.57 -0.09 9.59
C ALA A 39 1.15 1.25 9.15
N GLY A 40 0.97 2.28 9.98
CA GLY A 40 1.45 3.63 9.71
C GLY A 40 0.37 4.67 9.97
N THR A 41 0.74 5.92 9.75
CA THR A 41 -0.16 7.07 9.89
C THR A 41 -0.41 7.73 8.53
N PRO A 42 -1.50 8.49 8.36
CA PRO A 42 -1.73 9.28 7.14
C PRO A 42 -0.53 10.16 6.74
N ASP A 43 0.21 10.69 7.72
CA ASP A 43 1.41 11.50 7.48
C ASP A 43 2.56 10.70 6.84
N ASP A 44 2.72 9.43 7.22
CA ASP A 44 3.75 8.55 6.62
C ASP A 44 3.47 8.35 5.13
N TYR A 45 2.20 8.11 4.78
CA TYR A 45 1.77 7.92 3.40
C TYR A 45 1.78 9.21 2.59
N THR A 46 1.52 10.36 3.21
CA THR A 46 1.65 11.67 2.57
C THR A 46 3.09 11.91 2.12
N LYS A 47 4.06 11.74 3.03
CA LYS A 47 5.49 11.88 2.73
C LYS A 47 5.98 10.88 1.69
N LEU A 48 5.49 9.64 1.74
CA LEU A 48 5.79 8.63 0.73
C LEU A 48 5.22 9.04 -0.63
N GLY A 49 4.02 9.61 -0.66
CA GLY A 49 3.41 10.13 -1.87
C GLY A 49 4.26 11.22 -2.52
N GLU A 50 4.67 12.23 -1.76
CA GLU A 50 5.56 13.29 -2.24
C GLU A 50 6.89 12.76 -2.77
N LEU A 51 7.44 11.70 -2.15
CA LEU A 51 8.63 11.03 -2.63
C LEU A 51 8.40 10.37 -4.00
N LEU A 52 7.30 9.64 -4.15
CA LEU A 52 6.97 8.95 -5.40
C LEU A 52 6.71 9.94 -6.54
N ASP A 53 6.04 11.06 -6.26
CA ASP A 53 5.82 12.14 -7.23
C ASP A 53 7.15 12.73 -7.71
N ARG A 54 8.10 12.97 -6.80
CA ARG A 54 9.45 13.45 -7.17
C ARG A 54 10.25 12.45 -8.00
N ILE A 55 10.01 11.15 -7.85
CA ILE A 55 10.64 10.09 -8.66
C ILE A 55 9.92 9.95 -10.01
N GLY A 56 8.66 10.37 -10.11
CA GLY A 56 7.81 10.14 -11.28
C GLY A 56 7.25 8.71 -11.33
N LEU A 57 7.01 8.10 -10.16
CA LEU A 57 6.31 6.83 -10.04
C LEU A 57 4.87 7.07 -9.58
N GLU A 58 3.92 6.49 -10.31
CA GLU A 58 2.55 6.40 -9.84
C GLU A 58 2.42 5.36 -8.72
N ARG A 59 1.26 5.35 -8.06
CA ARG A 59 1.02 4.48 -6.91
C ARG A 59 -0.38 3.92 -6.86
N THR A 60 -0.49 2.65 -6.55
CA THR A 60 -1.71 1.99 -6.09
C THR A 60 -1.53 1.54 -4.64
N ALA A 61 -2.61 1.14 -3.98
CA ALA A 61 -2.59 0.65 -2.61
C ALA A 61 -3.11 -0.79 -2.54
N VAL A 62 -2.50 -1.60 -1.68
CA VAL A 62 -2.98 -2.94 -1.34
C VAL A 62 -3.05 -3.10 0.16
N SER A 63 -4.12 -3.73 0.65
CA SER A 63 -4.28 -4.09 2.05
C SER A 63 -4.94 -5.46 2.14
N ALA A 64 -4.79 -6.10 3.30
CA ALA A 64 -5.37 -7.38 3.62
C ALA A 64 -5.63 -7.46 5.13
N MET A 65 -6.74 -8.08 5.50
CA MET A 65 -7.12 -8.28 6.90
C MET A 65 -7.16 -9.78 7.19
N GLY A 66 -6.34 -10.23 8.13
CA GLY A 66 -6.30 -11.63 8.57
C GLY A 66 -7.12 -11.91 9.82
N ASP A 67 -7.59 -10.87 10.54
CA ASP A 67 -8.33 -11.04 11.78
C ASP A 67 -9.77 -11.53 11.51
N PRO A 68 -10.17 -12.73 12.00
CA PRO A 68 -11.52 -13.23 11.84
C PRO A 68 -12.60 -12.28 12.40
N ALA A 69 -12.27 -11.45 13.40
CA ALA A 69 -13.18 -10.45 13.96
C ALA A 69 -13.47 -9.27 13.01
N LEU A 70 -12.71 -9.15 11.92
CA LEU A 70 -12.85 -8.12 10.89
C LEU A 70 -13.32 -8.70 9.55
N ASN A 71 -13.80 -9.95 9.53
CA ASN A 71 -14.19 -10.63 8.30
C ASN A 71 -15.39 -9.95 7.61
N LEU A 72 -15.12 -9.31 6.47
CA LEU A 72 -16.11 -8.59 5.66
C LEU A 72 -17.21 -9.49 5.06
N ILE A 73 -16.98 -10.81 4.99
CA ILE A 73 -17.95 -11.79 4.48
C ILE A 73 -18.49 -12.71 5.58
N SER A 74 -18.33 -12.34 6.87
CA SER A 74 -18.90 -13.09 7.99
C SER A 74 -20.43 -13.17 7.92
N ALA A 75 -21.03 -14.27 8.39
CA ALA A 75 -22.48 -14.35 8.58
C ALA A 75 -22.97 -13.39 9.69
N ASP A 76 -22.12 -13.10 10.68
CA ASP A 76 -22.42 -12.15 11.75
C ASP A 76 -22.31 -10.69 11.28
N GLY A 77 -23.37 -9.91 11.54
CA GLY A 77 -23.45 -8.50 11.16
C GLY A 77 -22.49 -7.60 11.93
N LEU A 78 -22.19 -7.90 13.19
CA LEU A 78 -21.29 -7.09 14.02
C LEU A 78 -19.83 -7.24 13.54
N THR A 79 -19.41 -8.47 13.24
CA THR A 79 -18.11 -8.77 12.62
C THR A 79 -17.91 -8.00 11.32
N ARG A 80 -18.91 -8.02 10.42
CA ARG A 80 -18.83 -7.23 9.16
C ARG A 80 -18.75 -5.74 9.43
N LYS A 81 -19.52 -5.22 10.39
CA LYS A 81 -19.47 -3.80 10.76
C LYS A 81 -18.09 -3.41 11.26
N ALA A 82 -17.46 -4.22 12.11
CA ALA A 82 -16.10 -3.99 12.59
C ALA A 82 -15.08 -3.95 11.44
N GLY A 83 -15.16 -4.89 10.49
CA GLY A 83 -14.31 -4.90 9.29
C GLY A 83 -14.52 -3.66 8.41
N ILE A 84 -15.77 -3.22 8.20
CA ILE A 84 -16.06 -2.00 7.43
C ILE A 84 -15.50 -0.77 8.14
N ASP A 85 -15.66 -0.68 9.46
CA ASP A 85 -15.18 0.47 10.24
C ASP A 85 -13.64 0.50 10.30
N TYR A 86 -12.96 -0.64 10.20
CA TYR A 86 -11.49 -0.70 10.05
C TYR A 86 -10.99 -0.22 8.67
N MET A 87 -11.75 -0.45 7.60
CA MET A 87 -11.35 -0.11 6.22
C MET A 87 -11.58 1.35 5.82
N LYS A 88 -12.28 2.13 6.65
CA LYS A 88 -12.53 3.56 6.44
C LYS A 88 -11.36 4.40 6.93
#